data_AF-A0A139N2V1-F1
#
_entry.id   AF-A0A139N2V1-F1
#
_cell.length_a   1.000
_cell.length_b   1.000
_cell.length_c   1.000
_cell.angle_alpha   90.00
_cell.angle_beta   90.00
_cell.angle_gamma   90.00
#
_symmetry.space_group_name_H-M   'P 1'
#
loop_
_entity.id
_entity.type
_entity.pdbx_description
1 polymer ?
#
loop_
_entity_poly.entity_id
_entity_poly.type
_entity_poly.pdbx_seq_one_letter_code
_entity_poly.pdbx_strand_id
1 'polypeptide(L)'
;MYLPSVALATLTKIDVNILIITMGAIAIVYSYTGGVKSVLWTDFIQGSVLLIGTAVGLFILIANLKGGFGDIASELASGKFISGKETIFNPNLLKDSIFLIILGSGINTLSSYVSSQDIVQRFTTTQNVKKLNKMMLTNGVLSIFIAYVFYLIGTGLYVYYQVQHPGSEGSSIPQDQIFTYLLLMIFQLE
;
A
#
# COMPACT_ATOMS: atom_id res chain seq x y z
N MET A 1 -1.53 -7.96 11.94
CA MET A 1 -2.96 -7.72 12.24
C MET A 1 -3.24 -6.29 12.71
N TYR A 2 -2.32 -5.61 13.43
CA TYR A 2 -2.55 -4.25 13.96
C TYR A 2 -3.04 -3.22 12.92
N LEU A 3 -2.28 -2.95 11.85
CA LEU A 3 -2.65 -1.89 10.88
C LEU A 3 -4.04 -2.10 10.23
N PRO A 4 -4.37 -3.30 9.69
CA PRO A 4 -5.73 -3.58 9.24
C PRO A 4 -6.80 -3.42 10.33
N SER A 5 -6.51 -3.83 11.56
CA SER A 5 -7.45 -3.71 12.68
C SER A 5 -7.68 -2.25 13.09
N VAL A 6 -6.66 -1.38 13.05
CA VAL A 6 -6.82 0.05 13.29
C VAL A 6 -7.70 0.67 12.22
N ALA A 7 -7.43 0.40 10.95
CA ALA A 7 -8.27 0.88 9.85
C ALA A 7 -9.72 0.39 10.01
N LEU A 8 -9.93 -0.90 10.31
CA LEU A 8 -11.27 -1.44 10.50
C LEU A 8 -11.96 -0.90 11.77
N ALA A 9 -11.22 -0.64 12.85
CA ALA A 9 -11.75 -0.03 14.07
C ALA A 9 -12.30 1.37 13.78
N THR A 10 -11.62 2.17 12.96
CA THR A 10 -12.12 3.50 12.55
C THR A 10 -13.43 3.41 11.76
N LEU A 11 -13.63 2.35 10.97
CA LEU A 11 -14.86 2.16 10.17
C LEU A 11 -16.02 1.54 10.96
N THR A 12 -15.72 0.55 11.80
CA THR A 12 -16.73 -0.27 12.48
C THR A 12 -17.06 0.22 13.89
N LYS A 13 -16.23 1.11 14.45
CA LYS A 13 -16.29 1.56 15.85
C LYS A 13 -16.16 0.40 16.86
N ILE A 14 -15.59 -0.73 16.43
CA ILE A 14 -15.25 -1.89 17.27
C ILE A 14 -13.85 -1.68 17.85
N ASP A 15 -13.64 -2.08 19.11
CA ASP A 15 -12.34 -2.03 19.76
C ASP A 15 -11.26 -2.77 18.96
N VAL A 16 -10.08 -2.13 18.82
CA VAL A 16 -8.97 -2.65 18.02
C VAL A 16 -8.45 -3.99 18.53
N ASN A 17 -8.45 -4.23 19.85
CA ASN A 17 -7.97 -5.48 20.43
C ASN A 17 -8.92 -6.63 20.10
N ILE A 18 -10.24 -6.37 20.15
CA ILE A 18 -11.25 -7.36 19.72
C ILE A 18 -11.00 -7.75 18.26
N LEU A 19 -10.82 -6.76 17.37
CA LEU A 19 -10.55 -7.02 15.96
C LEU A 19 -9.25 -7.82 15.75
N ILE A 20 -8.18 -7.50 16.48
CA ILE A 20 -6.92 -8.24 16.43
C ILE A 20 -7.13 -9.70 16.83
N ILE A 21 -7.83 -9.95 17.93
CA ILE A 21 -8.10 -11.31 18.43
C ILE A 21 -8.96 -12.08 17.42
N THR A 22 -10.04 -11.49 16.92
CA THR A 22 -10.94 -12.14 15.96
C THR A 22 -10.22 -12.46 14.65
N MET A 23 -9.49 -11.51 14.06
CA MET A 23 -8.73 -11.76 12.83
C MET A 23 -7.64 -12.80 13.05
N GLY A 24 -6.94 -12.75 14.19
CA GLY A 24 -5.93 -13.75 14.55
C GLY A 24 -6.52 -15.15 14.69
N ALA A 25 -7.68 -15.30 15.33
CA ALA A 25 -8.37 -16.58 15.47
C ALA A 25 -8.78 -17.14 14.10
N ILE A 26 -9.37 -16.32 13.23
CA ILE A 26 -9.71 -16.72 11.86
C ILE A 26 -8.45 -17.16 11.10
N ALA A 27 -7.36 -16.39 11.21
CA ALA A 27 -6.07 -16.71 10.60
C ALA A 27 -5.50 -18.05 11.04
N ILE A 28 -5.54 -18.33 12.35
CA ILE A 28 -5.12 -19.61 12.91
C ILE A 28 -5.98 -20.75 12.36
N VAL A 29 -7.31 -20.59 12.35
CA VAL A 29 -8.22 -21.66 11.89
C VAL A 29 -7.96 -22.04 10.43
N TYR A 30 -7.93 -21.10 9.49
CA TYR A 30 -7.73 -21.45 8.08
C TYR A 30 -6.31 -21.93 7.79
N SER A 31 -5.29 -21.35 8.44
CA SER A 31 -3.90 -21.75 8.22
C SER A 31 -3.61 -23.13 8.79
N TYR A 32 -4.15 -23.44 9.98
CA TYR A 32 -4.00 -24.75 10.60
C TYR A 32 -4.75 -25.85 9.83
N THR A 33 -6.00 -25.60 9.44
CA THR A 33 -6.84 -26.62 8.78
C THR A 33 -6.45 -26.87 7.32
N GLY A 34 -6.09 -25.83 6.57
CA GLY A 34 -5.82 -25.94 5.14
C GLY A 34 -4.35 -25.86 4.74
N GLY A 35 -3.45 -25.60 5.69
CA GLY A 35 -2.02 -25.47 5.46
C GLY A 35 -1.67 -24.37 4.44
N VAL A 36 -0.50 -24.52 3.81
CA VAL A 36 0.03 -23.54 2.83
C VAL A 36 -0.94 -23.27 1.69
N LYS A 37 -1.70 -24.28 1.24
CA LYS A 37 -2.66 -24.10 0.14
C LYS A 37 -3.78 -23.13 0.52
N SER A 38 -4.32 -23.22 1.74
CA SER A 38 -5.34 -22.28 2.20
C SER A 38 -4.79 -20.88 2.36
N VAL A 39 -3.57 -20.74 2.89
CA VAL A 39 -2.89 -19.44 3.03
C VAL A 39 -2.73 -18.75 1.66
N LEU A 40 -2.27 -19.48 0.63
CA LEU A 40 -2.12 -18.92 -0.72
C LEU A 40 -3.45 -18.46 -1.33
N TRP A 41 -4.54 -19.19 -1.08
CA TRP A 41 -5.87 -18.80 -1.54
C TRP A 41 -6.40 -17.57 -0.81
N THR A 42 -6.22 -17.50 0.51
CA THR A 42 -6.61 -16.31 1.28
C THR A 42 -5.80 -15.08 0.88
N ASP A 43 -4.50 -15.25 0.63
CA ASP A 43 -3.61 -14.17 0.16
C ASP A 43 -4.04 -13.66 -1.21
N PHE A 44 -4.43 -14.56 -2.13
CA PHE A 44 -4.96 -14.20 -3.44
C PHE A 44 -6.26 -13.39 -3.33
N ILE A 45 -7.18 -13.78 -2.45
CA ILE A 45 -8.44 -13.05 -2.20
C ILE A 45 -8.13 -11.68 -1.61
N GLN A 46 -7.28 -11.60 -0.58
CA GLN A 46 -6.89 -10.33 0.05
C GLN A 46 -6.22 -9.38 -0.95
N GLY A 47 -5.30 -9.89 -1.77
CA GLY A 47 -4.64 -9.11 -2.83
C GLY A 47 -5.64 -8.61 -3.88
N SER A 48 -6.61 -9.44 -4.26
CA SER A 48 -7.66 -9.06 -5.21
C SER A 48 -8.60 -7.99 -4.65
N VAL A 49 -9.02 -8.13 -3.39
CA VAL A 49 -9.83 -7.14 -2.67
C VAL A 49 -9.06 -5.82 -2.51
N LEU A 50 -7.76 -5.88 -2.19
CA LEU A 50 -6.91 -4.70 -2.12
C LEU A 50 -6.83 -3.98 -3.47
N LEU A 51 -6.57 -4.71 -4.56
CA LEU A 51 -6.48 -4.14 -5.90
C LEU A 51 -7.78 -3.44 -6.31
N ILE A 52 -8.92 -4.11 -6.12
CA ILE A 52 -10.22 -3.55 -6.47
C ILE A 52 -10.54 -2.35 -5.57
N GLY A 53 -10.35 -2.49 -4.25
CA GLY A 53 -10.62 -1.44 -3.28
C GLY A 53 -9.78 -0.18 -3.53
N THR A 54 -8.49 -0.34 -3.80
CA THR A 54 -7.59 0.76 -4.13
C THR A 54 -7.98 1.41 -5.47
N ALA A 55 -8.34 0.64 -6.49
CA ALA A 55 -8.79 1.18 -7.77
C ALA A 55 -10.10 1.97 -7.64
N VAL A 56 -11.08 1.43 -6.91
CA VAL A 56 -12.34 2.12 -6.60
C VAL A 56 -12.09 3.38 -5.77
N GLY A 57 -11.23 3.31 -4.75
CA GLY A 57 -10.87 4.47 -3.93
C GLY A 57 -10.20 5.59 -4.72
N LEU A 58 -9.28 5.25 -5.63
CA LEU A 58 -8.68 6.23 -6.54
C LEU A 58 -9.73 6.84 -7.48
N PHE A 59 -10.64 6.04 -8.03
CA PHE A 59 -11.70 6.53 -8.90
C PHE A 59 -12.63 7.50 -8.17
N ILE A 60 -13.07 7.14 -6.97
CA ILE A 60 -13.89 8.00 -6.11
C ILE A 60 -13.17 9.31 -5.79
N LEU A 61 -11.89 9.24 -5.40
CA LEU A 61 -11.08 10.43 -5.13
C LEU A 61 -11.01 11.35 -6.35
N ILE A 62 -10.71 10.80 -7.53
CA ILE A 62 -10.66 11.57 -8.78
C ILE A 62 -12.02 12.22 -9.09
N ALA A 63 -13.13 11.50 -8.89
CA ALA A 63 -14.47 12.02 -9.14
C ALA A 63 -14.85 13.20 -8.20
N ASN A 64 -14.21 13.29 -7.04
CA ASN A 64 -14.43 14.36 -6.06
C ASN A 64 -13.45 15.55 -6.21
N LEU A 65 -12.46 15.45 -7.11
CA LEU A 65 -11.56 16.57 -7.42
C LEU A 65 -12.18 17.48 -8.47
N LYS A 66 -12.13 18.80 -8.25
CA LYS A 66 -12.68 19.80 -9.20
C LYS A 66 -12.09 19.68 -10.62
N GLY A 67 -10.78 19.42 -10.76
CA GLY A 67 -10.11 19.18 -12.05
C GLY A 67 -9.89 17.71 -12.39
N GLY A 68 -10.48 16.77 -11.64
CA GLY A 68 -10.34 15.34 -11.84
C GLY A 68 -8.88 14.87 -11.83
N PHE A 69 -8.52 14.01 -12.79
CA PHE A 69 -7.15 13.50 -12.92
C PHE A 69 -6.15 14.58 -13.37
N GLY A 70 -6.64 15.67 -13.99
CA GLY A 70 -5.80 16.78 -14.47
C GLY A 70 -5.00 17.42 -13.34
N ASP A 71 -5.63 17.62 -12.18
CA ASP A 71 -4.96 18.23 -11.02
C ASP A 71 -3.88 17.33 -10.41
N ILE A 72 -4.10 16.01 -10.44
CA ILE A 72 -3.09 15.02 -10.02
C ILE A 72 -1.91 15.08 -10.99
N ALA A 73 -2.17 15.10 -12.29
CA ALA A 73 -1.13 15.15 -13.32
C ALA A 73 -0.32 16.45 -13.27
N SER A 74 -0.96 17.60 -13.04
CA SER A 74 -0.27 18.88 -12.89
C SER A 74 0.64 18.91 -11.67
N GLU A 75 0.19 18.32 -10.55
CA GLU A 75 0.98 18.25 -9.33
C GLU A 75 2.16 17.25 -9.45
N LEU A 76 1.99 16.18 -10.22
CA LEU A 76 3.12 15.31 -10.58
C LEU A 76 4.15 16.05 -11.44
N ALA A 77 3.69 16.85 -12.39
CA ALA A 77 4.54 17.65 -13.28
C ALA A 77 5.25 18.81 -12.56
N SER A 78 4.70 19.30 -11.44
CA SER A 78 5.30 20.39 -10.65
C SER A 78 6.49 19.95 -9.79
N GLY A 79 6.93 18.69 -9.89
CA GLY A 79 8.12 18.18 -9.22
C GLY A 79 7.85 17.51 -7.87
N LYS A 80 6.61 17.11 -7.60
CA LYS A 80 6.26 16.37 -6.39
C LYS A 80 6.89 14.98 -6.32
N PHE A 81 7.17 14.35 -7.48
CA PHE A 81 7.75 13.01 -7.55
C PHE A 81 9.18 12.96 -6.99
N ILE A 82 10.05 13.86 -7.47
CA ILE A 82 11.38 14.09 -6.93
C ILE A 82 11.52 15.60 -6.79
N SER A 83 11.47 16.09 -5.56
CA SER A 83 11.72 17.50 -5.29
C SER A 83 13.13 17.84 -5.79
N GLY A 84 13.30 18.96 -6.49
CA GLY A 84 14.62 19.40 -6.99
C GLY A 84 15.67 19.65 -5.89
N LYS A 85 15.28 19.52 -4.62
CA LYS A 85 16.15 19.62 -3.44
C LYS A 85 16.73 18.27 -2.99
N GLU A 86 16.26 17.16 -3.55
CA GLU A 86 16.72 15.82 -3.16
C GLU A 86 18.14 15.55 -3.68
N THR A 87 18.99 15.02 -2.81
CA THR A 87 20.36 14.67 -3.18
C THR A 87 20.35 13.33 -3.93
N ILE A 88 20.67 13.36 -5.23
CA ILE A 88 20.69 12.14 -6.06
C ILE A 88 21.79 11.17 -5.58
N PHE A 89 23.00 11.67 -5.38
CA PHE A 89 24.15 10.89 -4.92
C PHE A 89 24.95 11.70 -3.90
N ASN A 90 25.32 11.05 -2.80
CA ASN A 90 26.21 11.61 -1.79
C ASN A 90 27.37 10.63 -1.52
N PRO A 91 28.64 11.05 -1.67
CA PRO A 91 29.79 10.21 -1.30
C PRO A 91 29.82 9.83 0.18
N ASN A 92 29.17 10.62 1.04
CA ASN A 92 29.04 10.31 2.46
C ASN A 92 27.81 9.41 2.69
N LEU A 93 28.06 8.13 2.98
CA LEU A 93 27.04 7.11 3.20
C LEU A 93 26.19 7.32 4.46
N LEU A 94 26.55 8.27 5.33
CA LEU A 94 25.76 8.64 6.51
C LEU A 94 24.69 9.70 6.21
N LYS A 95 24.62 10.21 4.97
CA LYS A 95 23.60 11.18 4.54
C LYS A 95 22.62 10.52 3.59
N ASP A 96 21.35 10.84 3.74
CA ASP A 96 20.31 10.36 2.84
C ASP A 96 20.58 10.83 1.40
N SER A 97 20.47 9.90 0.46
CA SER A 97 20.47 10.19 -0.97
C SER A 97 19.59 9.18 -1.69
N ILE A 98 19.04 9.58 -2.84
CA ILE A 98 18.19 8.70 -3.65
C ILE A 98 18.94 7.41 -4.00
N PHE A 99 20.23 7.52 -4.33
CA PHE A 99 21.10 6.37 -4.57
C PHE A 99 21.15 5.40 -3.38
N LEU A 100 21.35 5.90 -2.15
CA LEU A 100 21.41 5.06 -0.95
C LEU A 100 20.07 4.42 -0.62
N ILE A 101 18.97 5.14 -0.84
CA ILE A 101 17.62 4.60 -0.63
C ILE A 101 17.36 3.47 -1.62
N ILE A 102 17.67 3.66 -2.92
CA ILE A 102 17.48 2.63 -3.94
C ILE A 102 18.38 1.42 -3.66
N LEU A 103 19.67 1.64 -3.36
CA LEU A 103 20.62 0.56 -3.10
C LEU A 103 20.25 -0.20 -1.81
N GLY A 104 19.97 0.52 -0.73
CA GLY A 104 19.57 -0.06 0.55
C GLY A 104 18.27 -0.83 0.46
N SER A 105 17.25 -0.26 -0.19
CA SER A 105 15.98 -0.95 -0.45
C SER A 105 16.16 -2.17 -1.36
N GLY A 106 17.05 -2.09 -2.37
CA GLY A 106 17.37 -3.19 -3.25
C GLY A 106 18.03 -4.36 -2.50
N ILE A 107 19.02 -4.08 -1.66
CA ILE A 107 19.67 -5.08 -0.81
C ILE A 107 18.68 -5.66 0.21
N ASN A 108 17.87 -4.82 0.84
CA ASN A 108 16.86 -5.28 1.81
C ASN A 108 15.81 -6.20 1.16
N THR A 109 15.36 -5.84 -0.05
CA THR A 109 14.45 -6.68 -0.84
C THR A 109 15.11 -8.01 -1.20
N LEU A 110 16.35 -7.98 -1.71
CA LEU A 110 17.09 -9.19 -2.05
C LEU A 110 17.28 -10.10 -0.81
N SER A 111 17.66 -9.51 0.32
CA SER A 111 17.82 -10.21 1.59
C SER A 111 16.51 -10.90 1.99
N SER A 112 15.38 -10.21 1.87
CA SER A 112 14.07 -10.80 2.15
C SER A 112 13.79 -12.02 1.26
N TYR A 113 14.06 -11.93 -0.04
CA TYR A 113 13.78 -13.02 -0.98
C TYR A 113 14.64 -14.27 -0.76
N VAL A 114 15.84 -14.12 -0.19
CA VAL A 114 16.76 -15.23 0.08
C VAL A 114 16.61 -15.79 1.50
N SER A 115 16.25 -14.96 2.47
CA SER A 115 16.28 -15.33 3.90
C SER A 115 14.90 -15.46 4.54
N SER A 116 13.85 -14.87 3.97
CA SER A 116 12.51 -14.91 4.57
C SER A 116 11.84 -16.24 4.28
N GLN A 117 11.53 -16.97 5.34
CA GLN A 117 11.00 -18.32 5.27
C GLN A 117 9.68 -18.39 4.48
N ASP A 118 8.80 -17.41 4.64
CA ASP A 118 7.53 -17.33 3.93
C ASP A 118 7.72 -17.16 2.42
N ILE A 119 8.71 -16.36 1.99
CA ILE A 119 9.03 -16.16 0.57
C ILE A 119 9.66 -17.44 -0.01
N VAL A 120 10.65 -18.03 0.68
CA VAL A 120 11.30 -19.27 0.25
C VAL A 120 10.28 -20.41 0.14
N GLN A 121 9.35 -20.52 1.09
CA GLN A 121 8.30 -21.53 1.06
C GLN A 121 7.33 -21.34 -0.12
N ARG A 122 7.06 -20.10 -0.56
CA ARG A 122 6.30 -19.85 -1.79
C ARG A 122 7.03 -20.34 -3.03
N PHE A 123 8.35 -20.18 -3.10
CA PHE A 123 9.15 -20.67 -4.23
C PHE A 123 9.10 -22.19 -4.36
N THR A 124 9.16 -22.92 -3.25
CA THR A 124 9.11 -24.39 -3.24
C THR A 124 7.73 -24.96 -3.56
N THR A 125 6.67 -24.15 -3.57
CA THR A 125 5.34 -24.57 -4.04
C THR A 125 5.21 -24.62 -5.58
N THR A 126 6.19 -24.08 -6.31
CA THR A 126 6.18 -24.09 -7.78
C THR A 126 6.87 -25.32 -8.35
N GLN A 127 6.33 -25.88 -9.44
CA GLN A 127 6.79 -27.17 -9.99
C GLN A 127 8.09 -27.08 -10.80
N ASN A 128 8.49 -25.89 -11.27
CA ASN A 128 9.71 -25.71 -12.05
C ASN A 128 10.14 -24.23 -12.12
N VAL A 129 11.39 -24.02 -12.56
CA VAL A 129 12.02 -22.69 -12.68
C VAL A 129 11.27 -21.76 -13.63
N LYS A 130 10.66 -22.27 -14.72
CA LYS A 130 9.90 -21.42 -15.65
C LYS A 130 8.67 -20.80 -14.97
N LYS A 131 7.93 -21.59 -14.18
CA LYS A 131 6.79 -21.10 -13.39
C LYS A 131 7.24 -20.15 -12.29
N LEU A 132 8.35 -20.45 -11.62
CA LEU A 132 8.96 -19.56 -10.62
C LEU A 132 9.32 -18.20 -11.22
N ASN A 133 10.01 -18.16 -12.36
CA ASN A 133 10.38 -16.92 -13.04
C ASN A 133 9.15 -16.11 -13.45
N LYS A 134 8.11 -16.77 -13.98
CA LYS A 134 6.84 -16.11 -14.30
C LYS A 134 6.20 -15.52 -13.05
N MET A 135 6.15 -16.26 -11.94
CA MET A 135 5.61 -15.78 -10.68
C MET A 135 6.37 -14.56 -10.15
N MET A 136 7.71 -14.59 -10.18
CA MET A 136 8.55 -13.48 -9.74
C MET A 136 8.34 -12.24 -10.62
N LEU A 137 8.29 -12.41 -11.94
CA LEU A 137 8.02 -11.29 -12.86
C LEU A 137 6.63 -10.69 -12.62
N THR A 138 5.60 -11.54 -12.48
CA THR A 138 4.24 -11.08 -12.17
C THR A 138 4.20 -10.33 -10.84
N ASN A 139 4.88 -10.83 -9.80
CA ASN A 139 4.97 -10.15 -8.51
C ASN A 139 5.66 -8.78 -8.63
N GLY A 140 6.77 -8.69 -9.36
CA GLY A 140 7.50 -7.43 -9.57
C GLY A 140 6.66 -6.39 -10.32
N VAL A 141 6.05 -6.78 -11.44
CA VAL A 141 5.17 -5.89 -12.23
C VAL A 141 3.99 -5.41 -11.40
N LEU A 142 3.33 -6.32 -10.67
CA LEU A 142 2.19 -5.97 -9.84
C LEU A 142 2.58 -5.06 -8.67
N SER A 143 3.75 -5.29 -8.05
CA SER A 143 4.26 -4.45 -6.95
C SER A 143 4.53 -3.02 -7.41
N ILE A 144 5.19 -2.84 -8.57
CA ILE A 144 5.43 -1.52 -9.15
C ILE A 144 4.11 -0.83 -9.49
N PHE A 145 3.17 -1.56 -10.09
CA PHE A 145 1.85 -1.03 -10.44
C PHE A 145 1.09 -0.55 -9.19
N ILE A 146 1.00 -1.37 -8.14
CA ILE A 146 0.32 -1.03 -6.90
C ILE A 146 0.99 0.18 -6.22
N ALA A 147 2.33 0.20 -6.14
CA ALA A 147 3.06 1.32 -5.56
C ALA A 147 2.75 2.63 -6.30
N TYR A 148 2.68 2.59 -7.63
CA TYR A 148 2.30 3.75 -8.45
C TYR A 148 0.87 4.21 -8.16
N VAL A 149 -0.09 3.29 -8.05
CA VAL A 149 -1.49 3.63 -7.71
C VAL A 149 -1.58 4.27 -6.32
N PHE A 150 -0.87 3.74 -5.30
CA PHE A 150 -0.84 4.37 -3.98
C PHE A 150 -0.22 5.76 -4.01
N TYR A 151 0.81 5.97 -4.83
CA TYR A 151 1.40 7.30 -5.03
C TYR A 151 0.42 8.30 -5.65
N LEU A 152 -0.41 7.86 -6.62
CA LEU A 152 -1.49 8.67 -7.19
C LEU A 152 -2.55 9.02 -6.14
N ILE A 153 -2.94 8.06 -5.29
CA ILE A 153 -3.88 8.30 -4.20
C ILE A 153 -3.32 9.34 -3.23
N GLY A 154 -2.07 9.18 -2.77
CA GLY A 154 -1.43 10.16 -1.88
C GLY A 154 -1.33 11.56 -2.50
N THR A 155 -1.05 11.62 -3.81
CA THR A 155 -1.04 12.89 -4.54
C THR A 155 -2.43 13.52 -4.63
N GLY A 156 -3.46 12.74 -4.96
CA GLY A 156 -4.84 13.21 -5.02
C GLY A 156 -5.38 13.65 -3.66
N LEU A 157 -5.04 12.94 -2.58
CA LEU A 157 -5.41 13.31 -1.20
C LEU A 157 -4.80 14.66 -0.82
N TYR A 158 -3.53 14.89 -1.18
CA TYR A 158 -2.90 16.19 -1.00
C TYR A 158 -3.60 17.29 -1.81
N VAL A 159 -3.93 17.06 -3.08
CA VAL A 159 -4.67 18.05 -3.88
C VAL A 159 -6.02 18.34 -3.23
N TYR A 160 -6.73 17.32 -2.78
CA TYR A 160 -8.04 17.46 -2.15
C TYR A 160 -7.97 18.27 -0.85
N TYR A 161 -7.11 17.87 0.09
CA TYR A 161 -7.07 18.43 1.46
C TYR A 161 -6.16 19.65 1.64
N GLN A 162 -5.11 19.79 0.83
CA GLN A 162 -4.14 20.89 1.00
C GLN A 162 -4.29 21.98 -0.05
N VAL A 163 -4.76 21.65 -1.26
CA VAL A 163 -4.90 22.62 -2.36
C VAL A 163 -6.34 23.11 -2.49
N GLN A 164 -7.32 22.20 -2.55
CA GLN A 164 -8.72 22.56 -2.81
C GLN A 164 -9.52 22.91 -1.56
N HIS A 165 -9.21 22.28 -0.41
CA HIS A 165 -9.90 22.49 0.87
C HIS A 165 -8.92 22.77 2.01
N PRO A 166 -8.07 23.81 1.89
CA PRO A 166 -7.12 24.15 2.95
C PRO A 166 -7.86 24.48 4.25
N GLY A 167 -7.42 23.87 5.35
CA GLY A 167 -8.02 24.08 6.68
C GLY A 167 -9.20 23.16 7.00
N SER A 168 -9.51 22.19 6.13
CA SER A 168 -10.41 21.09 6.47
C SER A 168 -9.79 20.18 7.55
N GLU A 169 -10.63 19.43 8.28
CA GLU A 169 -10.16 18.52 9.33
C GLU A 169 -9.12 17.52 8.80
N GLY A 170 -9.30 17.06 7.56
CA GLY A 170 -8.37 16.15 6.87
C GLY A 170 -6.97 16.73 6.62
N SER A 171 -6.78 18.06 6.63
CA SER A 171 -5.45 18.68 6.53
C SER A 171 -4.56 18.38 7.76
N SER A 172 -5.16 18.02 8.89
CA SER A 172 -4.49 17.75 10.17
C SER A 172 -4.39 16.25 10.53
N ILE A 173 -5.04 15.39 9.73
CA ILE A 173 -5.07 13.95 9.98
C ILE A 173 -3.72 13.32 9.61
N PRO A 174 -3.21 12.37 10.43
CA PRO A 174 -2.01 11.60 10.09
C PRO A 174 -2.05 10.98 8.69
N GLN A 175 -0.90 11.00 8.00
CA GLN A 175 -0.80 10.56 6.60
C GLN A 175 -1.21 9.10 6.38
N ASP A 176 -1.04 8.24 7.38
CA ASP A 176 -1.42 6.83 7.35
C ASP A 176 -2.93 6.59 7.51
N GLN A 177 -3.68 7.59 7.99
CA GLN A 177 -5.13 7.49 8.25
C GLN A 177 -5.97 8.32 7.26
N ILE A 178 -5.38 9.29 6.58
CA ILE A 178 -6.09 10.26 5.73
C ILE A 178 -6.89 9.62 4.60
N PHE A 179 -6.43 8.49 4.05
CA PHE A 179 -7.20 7.75 3.04
C PHE A 179 -8.47 7.11 3.63
N THR A 180 -8.36 6.50 4.81
CA THR A 180 -9.50 5.91 5.52
C THR A 180 -10.52 6.98 5.91
N TYR A 181 -10.04 8.15 6.36
CA TYR A 181 -10.89 9.29 6.67
C TYR A 181 -11.68 9.80 5.46
N LEU A 182 -11.04 9.91 4.28
CA LEU A 182 -11.75 10.26 3.05
C LEU A 182 -12.91 9.28 2.76
N LEU A 183 -12.68 7.98 2.90
CA LEU A 183 -13.71 6.97 2.67
C LEU A 183 -14.88 7.12 3.63
N LEU A 184 -14.62 7.37 4.92
CA LEU A 184 -15.67 7.63 5.92
C LEU A 184 -16.55 8.82 5.53
N MET A 185 -15.91 9.93 5.15
CA MET A 185 -16.60 11.15 4.75
C MET A 185 -17.48 10.95 3.51
N ILE A 186 -16.95 10.27 2.48
CA ILE A 186 -17.67 10.08 1.21
C ILE A 186 -18.86 9.11 1.36
N PHE A 187 -18.70 8.06 2.16
CA PHE A 187 -19.76 7.08 2.38
C PHE A 187 -20.78 7.49 3.47
N GLN A 188 -20.69 8.71 4.00
CA GLN A 188 -21.60 9.24 5.04
C GLN A 188 -21.71 8.28 6.24
N LEU A 189 -20.59 7.70 6.66
CA LEU A 189 -20.52 6.83 7.84
C LEU A 189 -20.35 7.62 9.15
N GLU A 190 -20.52 8.95 9.07
CA GLU A 190 -20.56 9.93 10.15
C GLU A 190 -21.83 10.79 10.07
#